data_AF-A0A7L0FYZ6-F1
#
_entry.id   AF-A0A7L0FYZ6-F1
#
_cell.length_a   1.000
_cell.length_b   1.000
_cell.length_c   1.000
_cell.angle_alpha   90.00
_cell.angle_beta   90.00
_cell.angle_gamma   90.00
#
_symmetry.space_group_name_H-M   'P 1'
#
loop_
_entity.id
_entity.type
_entity.pdbx_description
1 polymer ?
#
loop_
_entity_poly.entity_id
_entity_poly.type
_entity_poly.pdbx_seq_one_letter_code
_entity_poly.pdbx_strand_id
1 'polypeptide(L)' 'GSLPKWVVNKSSQFLAPKAMKKMYKACLKYPEWKQRHDPHFKPWLYPEQSRLPPLTLAELALQHADSLDNIDESS' A
#
# COMPACT_ATOMS: atom_id res chain seq x y z
N GLY A 1 4.95 17.14 2.32
CA GLY A 1 4.13 17.25 3.54
C GLY A 1 4.98 17.86 4.64
N SER A 2 4.39 18.44 5.68
CA SER A 2 5.12 19.19 6.72
C SER A 2 5.67 18.33 7.87
N LEU A 3 5.67 17.00 7.74
CA LEU A 3 6.13 16.11 8.80
C LEU A 3 7.65 15.90 8.69
N PRO A 4 8.42 16.19 9.75
CA PRO A 4 9.85 15.90 9.76
C PRO A 4 10.15 14.41 9.60
N LYS A 5 11.28 14.08 8.95
CA LYS A 5 11.75 12.70 8.72
C LYS A 5 11.74 11.85 9.99
N TRP A 6 12.24 12.38 11.11
CA TRP A 6 12.31 11.63 12.36
C TRP A 6 10.92 11.30 12.94
N VAL A 7 9.94 12.21 12.76
CA VAL A 7 8.55 11.99 13.20
C VAL A 7 7.96 10.85 12.38
N VAL A 8 8.11 10.88 11.06
CA VAL A 8 7.64 9.81 10.16
C VAL A 8 8.26 8.46 10.54
N ASN A 9 9.57 8.43 10.78
CA ASN A 9 10.29 7.22 11.18
C ASN A 9 9.77 6.67 12.52
N LYS A 10 9.64 7.53 13.54
CA LYS A 10 9.19 7.13 14.88
C LYS A 10 7.75 6.63 14.86
N SER A 11 6.86 7.36 14.19
CA SER A 11 5.45 6.97 14.04
C SER A 11 5.31 5.65 13.29
N SER A 12 6.08 5.44 12.22
CA SER A 12 6.06 4.20 11.45
C SER A 12 6.50 3.01 12.31
N GLN A 13 7.59 3.14 13.05
CA GLN A 13 8.07 2.09 13.97
C GLN A 13 7.02 1.74 15.04
N PHE A 14 6.35 2.75 15.60
CA PHE A 14 5.35 2.54 16.64
C PHE A 14 4.07 1.87 16.11
N LEU A 15 3.64 2.24 14.89
CA LEU A 15 2.37 1.77 14.32
C LEU A 15 2.50 0.46 13.55
N ALA A 16 3.70 0.12 13.07
CA ALA A 16 3.94 -1.10 12.28
C ALA A 16 3.42 -2.38 12.97
N PRO A 17 3.72 -2.67 14.26
CA PRO A 17 3.23 -3.89 14.91
C PRO A 17 1.70 -3.97 14.95
N LYS A 18 1.03 -2.83 15.16
CA LYS A 18 -0.44 -2.75 15.20
C LYS A 18 -1.05 -2.95 13.81
N ALA A 19 -0.44 -2.39 12.78
CA ALA A 19 -0.84 -2.61 11.38
C ALA A 19 -0.71 -4.09 10.99
N MET A 20 0.41 -4.72 11.33
CA MET A 20 0.64 -6.15 11.08
C MET A 20 -0.36 -7.04 11.82
N LYS A 21 -0.67 -6.72 13.09
CA LYS A 21 -1.71 -7.45 13.86
C LYS A 21 -3.10 -7.33 13.24
N LYS A 22 -3.44 -6.18 12.66
CA LYS A 22 -4.71 -6.02 11.92
C LYS A 22 -4.72 -6.85 10.64
N MET A 23 -3.63 -6.84 9.88
CA MET A 23 -3.49 -7.67 8.67
C MET A 23 -3.62 -9.16 9.00
N TYR A 24 -2.96 -9.65 10.06
CA TYR A 24 -3.12 -11.02 10.53
C TYR A 24 -4.58 -11.40 10.81
N LYS A 25 -5.31 -10.55 11.55
CA LYS A 25 -6.74 -10.77 11.81
C LYS A 25 -7.59 -10.75 10.54
N ALA A 26 -7.24 -9.92 9.55
CA ALA A 26 -7.91 -9.90 8.25
C ALA A 26 -7.68 -11.22 7.49
N CYS A 27 -6.45 -11.75 7.50
CA CYS A 27 -6.11 -13.03 6.87
C CYS A 27 -6.91 -14.20 7.47
N LEU A 28 -7.12 -14.23 8.79
CA LEU A 28 -7.94 -15.27 9.43
C LEU A 28 -9.39 -15.27 8.94
N LYS A 29 -9.95 -14.08 8.68
CA LYS A 29 -11.33 -13.89 8.21
C LYS A 29 -11.47 -13.97 6.69
N TYR A 30 -10.36 -13.88 5.96
CA TYR A 30 -10.37 -13.77 4.51
C TYR A 30 -11.04 -14.95 3.79
N PRO A 31 -10.84 -16.23 4.18
CA PRO A 31 -11.50 -17.34 3.49
C PRO A 31 -13.03 -17.25 3.49
N GLU A 32 -13.62 -16.99 4.66
CA GLU A 32 -15.08 -16.83 4.81
C GLU A 32 -15.58 -15.62 4.03
N TRP A 33 -14.89 -14.49 4.13
CA TRP A 33 -15.25 -13.29 3.39
C TRP A 33 -15.19 -13.52 1.87
N LYS A 34 -14.12 -14.16 1.38
CA LYS A 34 -13.88 -14.40 -0.05
C LYS A 34 -14.88 -15.39 -0.63
N GLN A 35 -15.34 -16.37 0.14
CA GLN A 35 -16.41 -17.28 -0.27
C GLN A 35 -17.70 -16.54 -0.66
N ARG A 36 -17.97 -15.41 0.00
CA ARG A 36 -19.16 -14.57 -0.25
C ARG A 36 -18.94 -13.48 -1.31
N HIS A 37 -17.70 -13.28 -1.78
CA HIS A 37 -17.32 -12.18 -2.67
C HIS A 37 -16.50 -12.69 -3.86
N ASP A 38 -17.19 -13.35 -4.80
CA ASP A 38 -16.62 -13.95 -6.02
C ASP A 38 -15.35 -14.76 -5.73
N PRO A 39 -15.48 -15.96 -5.13
CA PRO A 39 -14.33 -16.74 -4.66
C PRO A 39 -13.34 -17.09 -5.77
N HIS A 40 -13.81 -17.21 -7.00
CA HIS A 40 -13.00 -17.53 -8.18
C HIS A 40 -12.30 -16.31 -8.81
N PHE A 41 -12.73 -15.09 -8.46
CA PHE A 41 -12.14 -13.87 -8.98
C PHE A 41 -10.85 -13.53 -8.21
N LYS A 42 -9.71 -13.90 -8.80
CA LYS A 42 -8.36 -13.70 -8.29
C LYS A 42 -7.44 -13.26 -9.43
N PRO A 43 -7.58 -12.02 -9.94
CA PRO A 43 -6.83 -11.53 -11.09
C PRO A 43 -5.29 -11.53 -10.89
N TRP A 44 -4.83 -11.53 -9.64
CA TRP A 44 -3.41 -11.68 -9.31
C TRP A 44 -2.88 -13.12 -9.46
N LEU A 45 -3.76 -14.13 -9.49
CA LEU A 45 -3.41 -15.53 -9.84
C LEU A 45 -3.75 -15.86 -11.29
N TYR A 46 -4.81 -15.25 -11.81
CA TYR A 46 -5.40 -15.47 -13.14
C TYR A 46 -5.48 -14.13 -13.89
N PRO A 47 -4.39 -13.66 -14.51
CA PRO A 47 -4.30 -12.32 -15.11
C PRO A 47 -5.38 -12.03 -16.17
N GLU A 48 -5.87 -13.05 -16.85
CA GLU A 48 -6.97 -12.98 -17.81
C GLU A 48 -8.29 -12.47 -17.20
N GLN A 49 -8.44 -12.55 -15.87
CA GLN A 49 -9.58 -11.99 -15.16
C GLN A 49 -9.47 -10.48 -14.94
N SER A 50 -8.32 -9.86 -15.25
CA SER A 50 -8.12 -8.43 -15.04
C SER A 50 -9.13 -7.61 -15.83
N ARG A 51 -9.74 -6.64 -15.15
CA ARG A 51 -10.65 -5.65 -15.74
C ARG A 51 -9.97 -4.28 -15.88
N LEU A 52 -8.67 -4.20 -15.60
CA LEU A 52 -7.90 -2.96 -15.67
C LEU A 52 -7.48 -2.66 -17.11
N PRO A 53 -7.49 -1.39 -17.54
CA PRO A 53 -6.98 -1.02 -18.85
C PRO A 53 -5.45 -1.22 -18.91
N PRO A 54 -4.91 -1.59 -20.08
CA PRO A 54 -3.47 -1.56 -20.30
C PRO A 54 -2.95 -0.12 -20.28
N LEU A 55 -1.73 0.07 -19.78
CA LEU A 55 -1.05 1.36 -19.76
C LEU A 55 0.33 1.20 -20.42
N THR A 56 0.76 2.19 -21.20
CA THR A 56 2.09 2.18 -21.79
C THR A 56 3.10 2.74 -20.80
N LEU A 57 4.33 2.22 -20.81
CA LEU A 57 5.38 2.73 -19.92
C LEU A 57 5.79 4.18 -20.25
N ALA A 58 5.60 4.62 -21.49
CA ALA A 58 5.89 5.98 -21.92
C ALA A 58 4.96 7.04 -21.30
N GLU A 59 3.78 6.63 -20.83
CA GLU A 59 2.85 7.50 -20.10
C GLU A 59 3.24 7.68 -18.63
N LEU A 60 4.20 6.91 -18.12
CA LEU A 60 4.68 6.99 -16.75
C LEU A 60 5.86 7.98 -16.64
N ALA A 61 5.92 8.68 -15.51
CA ALA A 61 7.04 9.56 -15.16
C ALA A 61 7.73 9.07 -13.88
N LEU A 62 9.03 9.31 -13.77
CA LEU A 62 9.80 8.94 -12.58
C LEU A 62 9.47 9.87 -11.42
N GLN A 63 9.01 9.30 -10.31
CA GLN A 63 8.75 10.03 -9.07
C GLN A 63 9.99 10.00 -8.17
N HIS A 64 10.73 11.12 -8.11
CA HIS A 64 11.93 11.25 -7.29
C HIS A 64 11.55 11.53 -5.83
N ALA A 65 12.15 10.81 -4.88
CA ALA A 65 11.88 11.00 -3.45
C ALA A 65 12.24 12.41 -2.97
N ASP A 66 13.36 12.96 -3.44
CA ASP A 66 13.88 14.27 -3.03
C ASP A 66 12.97 15.44 -3.49
N SER A 67 12.14 15.23 -4.51
CA SER A 67 11.11 16.22 -4.92
C SER A 67 10.02 16.41 -3.86
N LEU A 68 9.99 15.56 -2.82
CA LEU A 68 9.03 15.59 -1.71
C LEU A 68 9.60 16.17 -0.41
N ASP A 69 10.91 16.48 -0.36
CA ASP A 69 11.62 16.99 0.82
C ASP A 69 11.38 18.51 0.99
N ASN A 70 10.18 18.90 1.44
CA ASN A 70 9.99 20.14 2.18
C ASN A 70 10.14 19.81 3.67
N ILE A 71 11.39 19.69 4.13
CA ILE A 71 11.69 19.34 5.53
C ILE A 71 12.35 20.54 6.17
N ASP A 72 11.54 21.32 6.87
CA ASP A 72 11.98 22.30 7.86
C ASP A 72 12.54 21.54 9.05
N GLU A 73 13.85 21.25 9.02
CA GLU A 73 14.63 20.88 10.19
C GLU A 73 14.94 22.16 10.96
N SER A 74 13.93 22.72 11.65
CA SER A 74 14.13 23.90 12.49
C SER A 74 15.15 23.59 13.58
N SER A 75 16.12 24.51 13.67
CA SER A 75 17.37 24.48 14.44
C SER A 75 17.20 24.45 15.97
#